data_AF-R6NBS8-F1
#
_entry.id   AF-R6NBS8-F1
#
_cell.length_a   1.000
_cell.length_b   1.000
_cell.length_c   1.000
_cell.angle_alpha   90.00
_cell.angle_beta   90.00
_cell.angle_gamma   90.00
#
_symmetry.space_group_name_H-M   'P 1'
#
loop_
_entity.id
_entity.type
_entity.pdbx_description
1 polymer ?
#
loop_
_entity_poly.entity_id
_entity_poly.type
_entity_poly.pdbx_seq_one_letter_code
_entity_poly.pdbx_strand_id
1 'polypeptide(L)'
;MDEAMIPALDSLIIVKQLPVIEEQLRTVKESVDARINDALCLACTEDTLKAVKAMRAQLNKEFKEFEERRKAVKNAVMKPLEGFDAAYKECVSIAYKDADAELKRRIESVERGLKDDKTEKVKAYFDEYCESKNIDFIDFGHTGINVTLTASLKSLKAQAKELVDRIIDDLALITTQEHSDEIMYHYTKVDGMTYLNASRAITLTAEKYRTIAAEKAREEDRRKREEAAAAAIKKVDAAVEEFAPPTVVEPVYEPTETPSEVSPVKEPLYSVSFKVTATKDMIKALKQFLTEGGYDFE
;
A
#
# COMPACT_ATOMS: atom_id res chain seq x y z
N MET A 1 7.72 -34.61 -33.99
CA MET A 1 6.47 -34.15 -33.36
C MET A 1 5.59 -33.71 -34.51
N ASP A 2 4.59 -34.53 -34.83
CA ASP A 2 3.65 -34.25 -35.91
C ASP A 2 2.93 -32.93 -35.61
N GLU A 3 3.14 -31.97 -36.50
CA GLU A 3 2.41 -30.71 -36.52
C GLU A 3 0.97 -31.07 -36.93
N ALA A 4 0.10 -31.24 -35.93
CA ALA A 4 -1.32 -31.43 -36.16
C ALA A 4 -1.84 -30.19 -36.88
N MET A 5 -1.89 -30.28 -38.20
CA MET A 5 -2.22 -29.20 -39.10
C MET A 5 -3.69 -28.83 -38.88
N ILE A 6 -3.93 -27.77 -38.10
CA ILE A 6 -5.27 -27.22 -37.90
C ILE A 6 -5.78 -26.79 -39.29
N PRO A 7 -6.92 -27.33 -39.76
CA PRO A 7 -7.49 -26.93 -41.05
C PRO A 7 -7.68 -25.41 -41.10
N ALA A 8 -7.38 -24.79 -42.24
CA ALA A 8 -7.47 -23.34 -42.41
C ALA A 8 -8.81 -22.79 -41.91
N LEU A 9 -8.77 -21.76 -41.06
CA LEU A 9 -9.90 -21.23 -40.30
C LEU A 9 -11.14 -20.91 -41.18
N ASP A 10 -10.88 -20.43 -42.40
CA ASP A 10 -11.88 -20.05 -43.40
C ASP A 10 -12.70 -21.23 -43.94
N SER A 11 -12.18 -22.46 -43.82
CA SER A 11 -12.87 -23.68 -44.26
C SER A 11 -13.73 -24.32 -43.17
N LEU A 12 -13.55 -23.94 -41.90
CA LEU A 12 -14.21 -24.55 -40.75
C LEU A 12 -15.48 -23.79 -40.32
N ILE A 13 -15.52 -22.47 -40.50
CA ILE A 13 -16.64 -21.60 -40.11
C ILE A 13 -17.32 -21.06 -41.38
N ILE A 14 -18.20 -21.86 -41.99
CA ILE A 14 -18.93 -21.50 -43.22
C ILE A 14 -20.39 -21.19 -42.90
N VAL A 15 -20.84 -19.97 -43.25
CA VAL A 15 -22.25 -19.56 -43.15
C VAL A 15 -23.03 -20.13 -44.34
N LYS A 16 -23.86 -21.16 -44.11
CA LYS A 16 -24.44 -21.98 -45.18
C LYS A 16 -25.72 -21.39 -45.82
N GLN A 17 -26.55 -20.62 -45.11
CA GLN A 17 -27.71 -19.91 -45.71
C GLN A 17 -28.29 -18.84 -44.78
N LEU A 18 -28.61 -17.66 -45.31
CA LEU A 18 -29.46 -16.68 -44.64
C LEU A 18 -30.93 -17.11 -44.75
N PRO A 19 -31.76 -16.98 -43.70
CA PRO A 19 -33.17 -17.32 -43.80
C PRO A 19 -33.93 -16.40 -44.78
N VAL A 20 -34.70 -16.97 -45.71
CA VAL A 20 -35.58 -16.25 -46.66
C VAL A 20 -36.85 -15.71 -45.96
N ILE A 21 -36.68 -14.96 -44.87
CA ILE A 21 -37.79 -14.49 -44.02
C ILE A 21 -38.32 -13.14 -44.51
N GLU A 22 -37.43 -12.26 -44.97
CA GLU A 22 -37.78 -10.87 -45.30
C GLU A 22 -38.65 -10.77 -46.56
N GLU A 23 -38.41 -11.63 -47.55
CA GLU A 23 -39.12 -11.63 -48.83
C GLU A 23 -40.59 -12.08 -48.68
N GLN A 24 -40.85 -13.10 -47.85
CA GLN A 24 -42.20 -13.62 -47.61
C GLN A 24 -43.07 -12.67 -46.76
N LEU A 25 -42.49 -11.98 -45.78
CA LEU A 25 -43.23 -11.00 -44.98
C LEU A 25 -43.70 -9.80 -45.80
N ARG A 26 -42.93 -9.43 -46.84
CA ARG A 26 -43.25 -8.32 -47.75
C ARG A 26 -44.44 -8.65 -48.66
N THR A 27 -44.59 -9.90 -49.09
CA THR A 27 -45.75 -10.37 -49.87
C THR A 27 -47.06 -10.38 -49.06
N VAL A 28 -46.97 -10.62 -47.75
CA VAL A 28 -48.16 -10.70 -46.88
C VAL A 28 -48.68 -9.31 -46.47
N LYS A 29 -47.86 -8.27 -46.61
CA LYS A 29 -48.20 -6.89 -46.23
C LYS A 29 -49.45 -6.37 -46.95
N GLU A 30 -49.53 -6.54 -48.26
CA GLU A 30 -50.66 -6.04 -49.07
C GLU A 30 -51.99 -6.71 -48.67
N SER A 31 -51.95 -8.00 -48.33
CA SER A 31 -53.11 -8.75 -47.85
C SER A 31 -53.55 -8.33 -46.43
N VAL A 32 -52.59 -8.05 -45.55
CA VAL A 32 -52.87 -7.55 -44.19
C VAL A 32 -53.45 -6.13 -44.24
N ASP A 33 -52.88 -5.24 -45.04
CA ASP A 33 -53.34 -3.86 -45.20
C ASP A 33 -54.77 -3.81 -45.78
N ALA A 34 -55.10 -4.68 -46.73
CA ALA A 34 -56.46 -4.81 -47.26
C ALA A 34 -57.47 -5.25 -46.18
N ARG A 35 -57.14 -6.28 -45.38
CA ARG A 35 -58.03 -6.79 -44.33
C ARG A 35 -58.22 -5.82 -43.16
N ILE A 36 -57.20 -5.01 -42.85
CA ILE A 36 -57.31 -3.93 -41.87
C ILE A 36 -58.23 -2.82 -42.39
N ASN A 37 -58.10 -2.42 -43.65
CA ASN A 37 -58.96 -1.41 -44.26
C ASN A 37 -60.43 -1.88 -44.32
N ASP A 38 -60.69 -3.14 -44.72
CA ASP A 38 -62.04 -3.71 -44.73
C ASP A 38 -62.67 -3.72 -43.32
N ALA A 39 -61.87 -4.00 -42.28
CA ALA A 39 -62.31 -3.97 -40.90
C ALA A 39 -62.63 -2.55 -40.41
N LEU A 40 -61.88 -1.54 -40.87
CA LEU A 40 -62.03 -0.14 -40.48
C LEU A 40 -63.15 0.58 -41.23
N CYS A 41 -63.48 0.15 -42.46
CA CYS A 41 -64.57 0.71 -43.26
C CYS A 41 -65.97 0.26 -42.80
N LEU A 42 -66.09 -0.74 -41.92
CA LEU A 42 -67.37 -1.23 -41.43
C LEU A 42 -67.97 -0.26 -40.39
N ALA A 43 -69.05 0.43 -40.75
CA ALA A 43 -69.73 1.36 -39.84
C ALA A 43 -70.31 0.64 -38.62
N CYS A 44 -69.97 1.12 -37.42
CA CYS A 44 -70.47 0.56 -36.15
C CYS A 44 -71.88 1.08 -35.84
N THR A 45 -72.89 0.24 -36.06
CA THR A 45 -74.30 0.45 -35.71
C THR A 45 -74.79 -0.67 -34.79
N GLU A 46 -75.98 -0.53 -34.17
CA GLU A 46 -76.51 -1.56 -33.24
C GLU A 46 -76.62 -2.96 -33.89
N ASP A 47 -77.01 -3.02 -35.16
CA ASP A 47 -77.14 -4.28 -35.92
C ASP A 47 -75.80 -4.91 -36.34
N THR A 48 -74.75 -4.09 -36.51
CA THR A 48 -73.43 -4.53 -37.03
C THR A 48 -72.38 -4.76 -35.93
N LEU A 49 -72.68 -4.36 -34.68
CA LEU A 49 -71.78 -4.44 -33.54
C LEU A 49 -71.24 -5.86 -33.27
N LYS A 50 -72.04 -6.90 -33.52
CA LYS A 50 -71.61 -8.30 -33.39
C LYS A 50 -70.58 -8.69 -34.45
N ALA A 51 -70.75 -8.23 -35.69
CA ALA A 51 -69.82 -8.48 -36.79
C ALA A 51 -68.49 -7.75 -36.60
N VAL A 52 -68.52 -6.48 -36.15
CA VAL A 52 -67.31 -5.71 -35.82
C VAL A 52 -66.52 -6.36 -34.69
N LYS A 53 -67.20 -6.85 -33.64
CA LYS A 53 -66.54 -7.59 -32.54
C LYS A 53 -65.87 -8.88 -33.02
N ALA A 54 -66.52 -9.61 -33.94
CA ALA A 54 -65.95 -10.83 -34.53
C ALA A 54 -64.71 -10.54 -35.39
N MET A 55 -64.77 -9.51 -36.24
CA MET A 55 -63.64 -9.04 -37.05
C MET A 55 -62.45 -8.61 -36.16
N ARG A 56 -62.70 -7.86 -35.08
CA ARG A 56 -61.66 -7.49 -34.11
C ARG A 56 -61.02 -8.71 -33.44
N ALA A 57 -61.82 -9.71 -33.06
CA ALA A 57 -61.31 -10.94 -32.46
C ALA A 57 -60.43 -11.72 -33.45
N GLN A 58 -60.84 -11.77 -34.72
CA GLN A 58 -60.09 -12.44 -35.78
C GLN A 58 -58.75 -11.74 -36.08
N LEU A 59 -58.73 -10.41 -36.22
CA LEU A 59 -57.48 -9.64 -36.39
C LEU A 59 -56.52 -9.83 -35.21
N ASN A 60 -57.03 -9.84 -33.98
CA ASN A 60 -56.22 -10.09 -32.80
C ASN A 60 -55.64 -11.51 -32.77
N LYS A 61 -56.36 -12.50 -33.29
CA LYS A 61 -55.88 -13.88 -33.39
C LYS A 61 -54.75 -13.99 -34.42
N GLU A 62 -54.94 -13.41 -35.60
CA GLU A 62 -53.94 -13.40 -36.67
C GLU A 62 -52.66 -12.65 -36.25
N PHE A 63 -52.80 -11.51 -35.57
CA PHE A 63 -51.65 -10.80 -35.00
C PHE A 63 -50.85 -11.65 -34.01
N LYS A 64 -51.53 -12.40 -33.14
CA LYS A 64 -50.86 -13.32 -32.20
C LYS A 64 -50.13 -14.43 -32.94
N GLU A 65 -50.74 -15.02 -33.97
CA GLU A 65 -50.11 -16.08 -34.78
C GLU A 65 -48.85 -15.56 -35.50
N PHE A 66 -48.87 -14.33 -36.04
CA PHE A 66 -47.68 -13.70 -36.62
C PHE A 66 -46.57 -13.47 -35.59
N GLU A 67 -46.90 -13.00 -34.39
CA GLU A 67 -45.94 -12.78 -33.31
C GLU A 67 -45.34 -14.09 -32.77
N GLU A 68 -46.15 -15.14 -32.63
CA GLU A 68 -45.69 -16.48 -32.26
C GLU A 68 -44.74 -17.05 -33.31
N ARG A 69 -45.10 -16.92 -34.60
CA ARG A 69 -44.25 -17.39 -35.70
C ARG A 69 -42.96 -16.59 -35.81
N ARG A 70 -43.00 -15.27 -35.60
CA ARG A 70 -41.80 -14.42 -35.49
C ARG A 70 -40.86 -14.92 -34.39
N LYS A 71 -41.38 -15.20 -33.19
CA LYS A 71 -40.59 -15.73 -32.06
C LYS A 71 -40.01 -17.11 -32.36
N ALA A 72 -40.82 -18.01 -32.92
CA ALA A 72 -40.38 -19.36 -33.30
C ALA A 72 -39.23 -19.31 -34.31
N VAL A 73 -39.36 -18.47 -35.33
CA VAL A 73 -38.32 -18.29 -36.36
C VAL A 73 -37.06 -17.65 -35.76
N LYS A 74 -37.19 -16.62 -34.93
CA LYS A 74 -36.04 -16.02 -34.23
C LYS A 74 -35.27 -17.06 -33.42
N ASN A 75 -35.98 -17.89 -32.66
CA ASN A 75 -35.37 -18.94 -31.84
C ASN A 75 -34.73 -20.03 -32.72
N ALA A 76 -35.36 -20.40 -33.84
CA ALA A 76 -34.81 -21.37 -34.78
C ALA A 76 -33.52 -20.88 -35.46
N VAL A 77 -33.34 -19.58 -35.64
CA VAL A 77 -32.11 -18.96 -36.17
C VAL A 77 -31.04 -18.80 -35.09
N MET A 78 -31.43 -18.45 -33.86
CA MET A 78 -30.48 -18.29 -32.75
C MET A 78 -29.92 -19.63 -32.26
N LYS A 79 -30.73 -20.70 -32.24
CA LYS A 79 -30.31 -22.01 -31.71
C LYS A 79 -29.08 -22.61 -32.41
N PRO A 80 -28.95 -22.58 -33.76
CA PRO A 80 -27.72 -22.99 -34.45
C PRO A 80 -26.52 -22.12 -34.09
N LEU A 81 -26.72 -20.80 -33.90
CA LEU A 81 -25.65 -19.88 -33.50
C LEU A 81 -25.16 -20.19 -32.09
N GLU A 82 -26.08 -20.37 -31.14
CA GLU A 82 -25.76 -20.77 -29.77
C GLU A 82 -25.05 -22.14 -29.71
N GLY A 83 -25.46 -23.09 -30.56
CA GLY A 83 -24.80 -24.38 -30.71
C GLY A 83 -23.38 -24.27 -31.28
N PHE A 84 -23.18 -23.39 -32.26
CA PHE A 84 -21.86 -23.08 -32.81
C PHE A 84 -20.96 -22.43 -31.74
N ASP A 85 -21.46 -21.43 -31.01
CA ASP A 85 -20.71 -20.74 -29.97
C ASP A 85 -20.32 -21.71 -28.84
N ALA A 86 -21.21 -22.62 -28.46
CA ALA A 86 -20.93 -23.67 -27.48
C ALA A 86 -19.83 -24.62 -27.98
N ALA A 87 -19.94 -25.10 -29.23
CA ALA A 87 -18.94 -25.98 -29.83
C ALA A 87 -17.58 -25.28 -29.99
N TYR A 88 -17.54 -24.01 -30.39
CA TYR A 88 -16.31 -23.23 -30.46
C TYR A 88 -15.69 -23.02 -29.07
N LYS A 89 -16.52 -22.73 -28.07
CA LYS A 89 -16.06 -22.54 -26.70
C LYS A 89 -15.42 -23.82 -26.15
N GLU A 90 -16.07 -24.97 -26.34
CA GLU A 90 -15.59 -26.27 -25.89
C GLU A 90 -14.33 -26.72 -26.65
N CYS A 91 -14.39 -26.70 -27.98
CA CYS A 91 -13.31 -27.27 -28.82
C CYS A 91 -12.09 -26.36 -28.95
N VAL A 92 -12.27 -25.03 -28.85
CA VAL A 92 -11.19 -24.07 -29.13
C VAL A 92 -10.91 -23.21 -27.90
N SER A 93 -11.89 -22.45 -27.42
CA SER A 93 -11.61 -21.42 -26.41
C SER A 93 -11.10 -22.00 -25.09
N ILE A 94 -11.72 -23.06 -24.58
CA ILE A 94 -11.30 -23.69 -23.31
C ILE A 94 -9.94 -24.34 -23.48
N ALA A 95 -9.75 -25.15 -24.53
CA ALA A 95 -8.49 -25.84 -24.79
C ALA A 95 -7.28 -24.89 -24.89
N TYR A 96 -7.42 -23.77 -25.62
CA TYR A 96 -6.35 -22.78 -25.73
C TYR A 96 -6.08 -22.04 -24.41
N LYS A 97 -7.13 -21.69 -23.65
CA LYS A 97 -6.97 -21.03 -22.35
C LYS A 97 -6.29 -21.94 -21.32
N ASP A 98 -6.67 -23.21 -21.30
CA ASP A 98 -6.07 -24.20 -20.41
C ASP A 98 -4.62 -24.47 -20.78
N ALA A 99 -4.31 -24.56 -22.08
CA ALA A 99 -2.94 -24.69 -22.58
C ALA A 99 -2.09 -23.46 -22.23
N ASP A 100 -2.59 -22.23 -22.43
CA ASP A 100 -1.89 -21.00 -22.05
C ASP A 100 -1.60 -20.95 -20.53
N ALA A 101 -2.60 -21.27 -19.71
CA ALA A 101 -2.44 -21.32 -18.26
C ALA A 101 -1.38 -22.36 -17.84
N GLU A 102 -1.37 -23.53 -18.47
CA GLU A 102 -0.39 -24.57 -18.21
C GLU A 102 1.02 -24.17 -18.67
N LEU A 103 1.16 -23.57 -19.85
CA LEU A 103 2.44 -23.05 -20.33
C LEU A 103 2.99 -21.98 -19.39
N LYS A 104 2.15 -21.05 -18.94
CA LYS A 104 2.52 -20.04 -17.94
C LYS A 104 3.03 -20.68 -16.65
N ARG A 105 2.31 -21.67 -16.11
CA ARG A 105 2.75 -22.41 -14.91
C ARG A 105 4.12 -23.06 -15.09
N ARG A 106 4.36 -23.69 -16.25
CA ARG A 106 5.65 -24.33 -16.56
C ARG A 106 6.78 -23.31 -16.65
N ILE A 107 6.55 -22.19 -17.32
CA ILE A 107 7.53 -21.10 -17.42
C ILE A 107 7.87 -20.59 -16.01
N GLU A 108 6.88 -20.27 -15.19
CA GLU A 108 7.10 -19.78 -13.82
C GLU A 108 7.84 -20.81 -12.95
N SER A 109 7.57 -22.10 -13.13
CA SER A 109 8.29 -23.16 -12.42
C SER A 109 9.77 -23.22 -12.80
N VAL A 110 10.08 -23.17 -14.10
CA VAL A 110 11.47 -23.21 -14.60
C VAL A 110 12.21 -21.93 -14.20
N GLU A 111 11.59 -20.77 -14.37
CA GLU A 111 12.18 -19.49 -14.00
C GLU A 111 12.49 -19.40 -12.51
N ARG A 112 11.61 -19.92 -11.65
CA ARG A 112 11.83 -20.00 -10.20
C ARG A 112 12.97 -20.94 -9.88
N GLY A 113 12.99 -22.15 -10.44
CA GLY A 113 14.10 -23.10 -10.24
C GLY A 113 15.45 -22.51 -10.66
N LEU A 114 15.52 -21.83 -11.82
CA LEU A 114 16.75 -21.16 -12.27
C LEU A 114 17.17 -20.00 -11.35
N LYS A 115 16.22 -19.28 -10.75
CA LYS A 115 16.52 -18.25 -9.74
C LYS A 115 17.01 -18.87 -8.44
N ASP A 116 16.40 -19.95 -7.99
CA ASP A 116 16.76 -20.66 -6.76
C ASP A 116 18.17 -21.26 -6.90
N ASP A 117 18.46 -21.95 -8.00
CA ASP A 117 19.80 -22.48 -8.32
C ASP A 117 20.88 -21.38 -8.35
N LYS A 118 20.53 -20.22 -8.92
CA LYS A 118 21.44 -19.07 -8.99
C LYS A 118 21.66 -18.47 -7.61
N THR A 119 20.58 -18.37 -6.82
CA THR A 119 20.62 -17.88 -5.44
C THR A 119 21.48 -18.78 -4.58
N GLU A 120 21.30 -20.10 -4.66
CA GLU A 120 22.10 -21.07 -3.92
C GLU A 120 23.59 -20.97 -4.29
N LYS A 121 23.93 -20.85 -5.58
CA LYS A 121 25.33 -20.70 -6.02
C LYS A 121 25.98 -19.40 -5.54
N VAL A 122 25.21 -18.32 -5.43
CA VAL A 122 25.71 -17.03 -4.93
C VAL A 122 25.80 -17.07 -3.40
N LYS A 123 24.81 -17.66 -2.72
CA LYS A 123 24.80 -17.89 -1.28
C LYS A 123 25.98 -18.75 -0.86
N ALA A 124 26.23 -19.89 -1.51
CA ALA A 124 27.37 -20.75 -1.21
C ALA A 124 28.71 -20.00 -1.35
N TYR A 125 28.86 -19.17 -2.38
CA TYR A 125 30.04 -18.32 -2.55
C TYR A 125 30.16 -17.25 -1.46
N PHE A 126 29.04 -16.64 -1.06
CA PHE A 126 28.99 -15.64 0.01
C PHE A 126 29.36 -16.27 1.35
N ASP A 127 28.76 -17.41 1.70
CA ASP A 127 29.01 -18.15 2.93
C ASP A 127 30.49 -18.56 3.02
N GLU A 128 31.05 -19.15 1.95
CA GLU A 128 32.48 -19.50 1.87
C GLU A 128 33.39 -18.26 2.04
N TYR A 129 33.02 -17.13 1.43
CA TYR A 129 33.82 -15.91 1.55
C TYR A 129 33.74 -15.31 2.95
N CYS A 130 32.56 -15.30 3.59
CA CYS A 130 32.37 -14.88 4.98
C CYS A 130 33.18 -15.76 5.95
N GLU A 131 33.15 -17.08 5.78
CA GLU A 131 33.96 -18.03 6.56
C GLU A 131 35.46 -17.73 6.41
N SER A 132 35.94 -17.49 5.18
CA SER A 132 37.34 -17.16 4.94
C SER A 132 37.81 -15.87 5.62
N LYS A 133 36.87 -15.00 6.01
CA LYS A 133 37.09 -13.70 6.64
C LYS A 133 36.67 -13.68 8.12
N ASN A 134 36.22 -14.83 8.67
CA ASN A 134 35.70 -14.98 10.03
C ASN A 134 34.53 -14.03 10.35
N ILE A 135 33.58 -13.88 9.42
CA ILE A 135 32.34 -13.11 9.62
C ILE A 135 31.19 -14.10 9.79
N ASP A 136 30.53 -14.09 10.96
CA ASP A 136 29.49 -15.06 11.35
C ASP A 136 28.11 -14.43 11.65
N PHE A 137 28.02 -13.10 11.67
CA PHE A 137 26.82 -12.37 12.09
C PHE A 137 25.90 -11.92 10.94
N ILE A 138 26.22 -12.30 9.68
CA ILE A 138 25.48 -11.85 8.49
C ILE A 138 24.92 -13.04 7.74
N ASP A 139 23.61 -12.99 7.47
CA ASP A 139 22.95 -13.95 6.58
C ASP A 139 22.77 -13.37 5.18
N PHE A 140 22.79 -14.24 4.18
CA PHE A 140 22.60 -13.86 2.78
C PHE A 140 21.26 -13.13 2.56
N GLY A 141 20.20 -13.49 3.30
CA GLY A 141 18.88 -12.85 3.22
C GLY A 141 18.89 -11.36 3.61
N HIS A 142 19.86 -10.92 4.40
CA HIS A 142 19.99 -9.53 4.84
C HIS A 142 20.90 -8.68 3.94
N THR A 143 21.51 -9.28 2.91
CA THR A 143 22.44 -8.59 1.99
C THR A 143 21.74 -7.68 0.99
N GLY A 144 20.45 -7.90 0.72
CA GLY A 144 19.68 -7.14 -0.27
C GLY A 144 20.08 -7.42 -1.73
N ILE A 145 20.89 -8.45 -1.99
CA ILE A 145 21.33 -8.79 -3.36
C ILE A 145 20.15 -9.37 -4.15
N ASN A 146 19.69 -8.63 -5.16
CA ASN A 146 18.58 -9.05 -6.00
C ASN A 146 19.03 -10.01 -7.10
N VAL A 147 18.72 -11.30 -6.94
CA VAL A 147 19.02 -12.34 -7.92
C VAL A 147 17.97 -12.37 -9.02
N THR A 148 18.30 -11.77 -10.17
CA THR A 148 17.47 -11.81 -11.37
C THR A 148 17.97 -12.86 -12.37
N LEU A 149 17.09 -13.27 -13.31
CA LEU A 149 17.48 -14.18 -14.38
C LEU A 149 18.49 -13.56 -15.35
N THR A 150 18.38 -12.25 -15.57
CA THR A 150 19.27 -11.48 -16.47
C THR A 150 20.64 -11.20 -15.86
N ALA A 151 20.75 -11.12 -14.54
CA ALA A 151 22.02 -10.90 -13.87
C ALA A 151 22.96 -12.11 -14.06
N SER A 152 24.21 -11.85 -14.43
CA SER A 152 25.20 -12.90 -14.56
C SER A 152 25.63 -13.44 -13.18
N LEU A 153 26.01 -14.72 -13.10
CA LEU A 153 26.56 -15.29 -11.86
C LEU A 153 27.80 -14.51 -11.40
N LYS A 154 28.65 -14.07 -12.34
CA LYS A 154 29.87 -13.30 -12.04
C LYS A 154 29.54 -11.97 -11.37
N SER A 155 28.55 -11.23 -11.89
CA SER A 155 28.17 -9.93 -11.32
C SER A 155 27.55 -10.07 -9.92
N LEU A 156 26.77 -11.13 -9.67
CA LEU A 156 26.19 -11.37 -8.35
C LEU A 156 27.26 -11.77 -7.32
N LYS A 157 28.21 -12.62 -7.70
CA LYS A 157 29.36 -12.95 -6.85
C LYS A 157 30.23 -11.72 -6.57
N ALA A 158 30.43 -10.86 -7.56
CA ALA A 158 31.17 -9.60 -7.36
C ALA A 158 30.47 -8.68 -6.35
N GLN A 159 29.15 -8.53 -6.42
CA GLN A 159 28.36 -7.77 -5.44
C GLN A 159 28.46 -8.37 -4.03
N ALA A 160 28.36 -9.70 -3.92
CA ALA A 160 28.52 -10.39 -2.64
C ALA A 160 29.92 -10.16 -2.06
N LYS A 161 30.97 -10.25 -2.88
CA LYS A 161 32.35 -9.97 -2.49
C LYS A 161 32.52 -8.53 -2.01
N GLU A 162 32.07 -7.56 -2.80
CA GLU A 162 32.16 -6.13 -2.48
C GLU A 162 31.42 -5.80 -1.18
N LEU A 163 30.30 -6.47 -0.91
CA LEU A 163 29.61 -6.36 0.37
C LEU A 163 30.50 -6.77 1.53
N VAL A 164 31.06 -7.98 1.47
CA VAL A 164 31.91 -8.52 2.53
C VAL A 164 33.18 -7.70 2.69
N ASP A 165 33.80 -7.25 1.60
CA ASP A 165 34.98 -6.37 1.67
C ASP A 165 34.68 -5.07 2.40
N ARG A 166 33.55 -4.42 2.09
CA ARG A 166 33.12 -3.21 2.79
C ARG A 166 32.88 -3.46 4.28
N ILE A 167 32.32 -4.61 4.64
CA ILE A 167 32.13 -5.00 6.03
C ILE A 167 33.48 -5.13 6.73
N ILE A 168 34.48 -5.71 6.08
CA ILE A 168 35.84 -5.80 6.64
C ILE A 168 36.42 -4.40 6.86
N ASP A 169 36.26 -3.50 5.89
CA ASP A 169 36.72 -2.12 6.01
C ASP A 169 36.00 -1.38 7.15
N ASP A 170 34.70 -1.58 7.30
CA ASP A 170 33.88 -1.05 8.40
C ASP A 170 34.35 -1.60 9.76
N LEU A 171 34.60 -2.91 9.87
CA LEU A 171 35.10 -3.53 11.10
C LEU A 171 36.48 -2.99 11.49
N ALA A 172 37.35 -2.79 10.50
CA ALA A 172 38.65 -2.17 10.70
C ALA A 172 38.49 -0.72 11.21
N LEU A 173 37.58 0.05 10.62
CA LEU A 173 37.26 1.41 11.05
C LEU A 173 36.71 1.45 12.48
N ILE A 174 35.78 0.57 12.83
CA ILE A 174 35.16 0.49 14.17
C ILE A 174 36.21 0.19 15.24
N THR A 175 37.17 -0.68 14.91
CA THR A 175 38.25 -1.07 15.83
C THR A 175 39.16 0.13 16.21
N THR A 176 39.28 1.15 15.34
CA THR A 176 40.07 2.34 15.65
C THR A 176 39.32 3.43 16.41
N GLN A 177 38.00 3.31 16.61
CA GLN A 177 37.19 4.32 17.27
C GLN A 177 37.15 4.13 18.80
N GLU A 178 36.92 5.23 19.52
CA GLU A 178 36.58 5.18 20.95
C GLU A 178 35.21 4.50 21.14
N HIS A 179 35.05 3.73 22.21
CA HIS A 179 33.82 2.96 22.47
C HIS A 179 33.49 1.92 21.38
N SER A 180 34.53 1.29 20.81
CA SER A 180 34.43 0.29 19.73
C SER A 180 33.39 -0.81 19.98
N ASP A 181 33.28 -1.31 21.22
CA ASP A 181 32.34 -2.36 21.59
C ASP A 181 30.86 -1.92 21.43
N GLU A 182 30.55 -0.67 21.80
CA GLU A 182 29.20 -0.12 21.66
C GLU A 182 28.89 0.22 20.20
N ILE A 183 29.88 0.72 19.46
CA ILE A 183 29.75 0.94 18.01
C ILE A 183 29.51 -0.39 17.29
N MET A 184 30.22 -1.46 17.69
CA MET A 184 30.03 -2.80 17.14
C MET A 184 28.62 -3.34 17.41
N TYR A 185 28.08 -3.09 18.61
CA TYR A 185 26.70 -3.42 18.93
C TYR A 185 25.73 -2.72 17.98
N HIS A 186 25.84 -1.40 17.81
CA HIS A 186 25.00 -0.63 16.88
C HIS A 186 25.22 -0.99 15.40
N TYR A 187 26.41 -1.48 15.03
CA TYR A 187 26.70 -1.92 13.67
C TYR A 187 26.02 -3.26 13.33
N THR A 188 26.10 -4.22 14.26
CA THR A 188 25.63 -5.59 14.07
C THR A 188 24.16 -5.78 14.44
N LYS A 189 23.65 -5.07 15.46
CA LYS A 189 22.30 -5.23 16.00
C LYS A 189 21.68 -3.90 16.44
N VAL A 190 20.62 -3.51 15.77
CA VAL A 190 19.67 -2.50 16.24
C VAL A 190 18.28 -3.11 16.17
N ASP A 191 17.62 -3.28 17.32
CA ASP A 191 16.24 -3.80 17.43
C ASP A 191 15.98 -5.13 16.69
N GLY A 192 16.97 -6.03 16.69
CA GLY A 192 16.90 -7.32 16.02
C GLY A 192 17.19 -7.29 14.52
N MET A 193 17.57 -6.14 13.95
CA MET A 193 17.99 -5.98 12.56
C MET A 193 19.47 -5.62 12.42
N THR A 194 20.10 -6.15 11.38
CA THR A 194 21.50 -5.84 11.02
C THR A 194 21.53 -4.61 10.11
N TYR A 195 22.17 -3.52 10.54
CA TYR A 195 22.17 -2.24 9.83
C TYR A 195 23.42 -1.99 8.96
N LEU A 196 24.51 -2.76 9.18
CA LEU A 196 25.77 -2.78 8.40
C LEU A 196 26.22 -1.39 7.90
N ASN A 197 26.23 -0.41 8.82
CA ASN A 197 26.61 0.97 8.50
C ASN A 197 27.46 1.57 9.63
N ALA A 198 28.78 1.57 9.43
CA ALA A 198 29.72 2.06 10.45
C ALA A 198 29.50 3.54 10.75
N SER A 199 29.32 4.38 9.73
CA SER A 199 29.12 5.83 9.91
C SER A 199 27.93 6.16 10.82
N ARG A 200 26.81 5.45 10.65
CA ARG A 200 25.62 5.62 11.50
C ARG A 200 25.89 5.15 12.92
N ALA A 201 26.51 3.98 13.10
CA ALA A 201 26.83 3.44 14.43
C ALA A 201 27.78 4.36 15.22
N ILE A 202 28.82 4.89 14.56
CA ILE A 202 29.76 5.86 15.14
C ILE A 202 29.03 7.14 15.56
N THR A 203 28.17 7.68 14.69
CA THR A 203 27.43 8.93 14.97
C THR A 203 26.51 8.77 16.17
N LEU A 204 25.73 7.68 16.24
CA LEU A 204 24.83 7.40 17.35
C LEU A 204 25.58 7.28 18.68
N THR A 205 26.69 6.55 18.68
CA THR A 205 27.53 6.37 19.88
C THR A 205 28.12 7.72 20.31
N ALA A 206 28.68 8.49 19.38
CA ALA A 206 29.24 9.81 19.65
C ALA A 206 28.19 10.80 20.18
N GLU A 207 26.96 10.79 19.67
CA GLU A 207 25.85 11.61 20.18
C GLU A 207 25.45 11.25 21.60
N LYS A 208 25.38 9.95 21.92
CA LYS A 208 25.10 9.45 23.27
C LYS A 208 26.15 9.97 24.27
N TYR A 209 27.44 9.76 23.98
CA TYR A 209 28.50 10.19 24.89
C TYR A 209 28.61 11.72 25.01
N ARG A 210 28.38 12.45 23.92
CA ARG A 210 28.29 13.91 23.96
C ARG A 210 27.17 14.41 24.87
N THR A 211 26.02 13.75 24.85
CA THR A 211 24.87 14.07 25.71
C THR A 211 25.20 13.79 27.18
N ILE A 212 25.77 12.62 27.48
CA ILE A 212 26.19 12.24 28.84
C ILE A 212 27.25 13.22 29.39
N ALA A 213 28.22 13.60 28.57
CA ALA A 213 29.25 14.57 28.97
C ALA A 213 28.65 15.96 29.25
N ALA A 214 27.71 16.41 28.41
CA ALA A 214 27.03 17.69 28.60
C ALA A 214 26.18 17.70 29.89
N GLU A 215 25.49 16.62 30.22
CA GLU A 215 24.73 16.51 31.47
C GLU A 215 25.65 16.51 32.71
N LYS A 216 26.75 15.74 32.67
CA LYS A 216 27.74 15.74 33.75
C LYS A 216 28.36 17.12 33.97
N ALA A 217 28.69 17.84 32.89
CA ALA A 217 29.23 19.20 32.98
C ALA A 217 28.22 20.18 33.59
N ARG A 218 26.92 20.07 33.24
CA ARG A 218 25.85 20.88 33.85
C ARG A 218 25.69 20.59 35.35
N GLU A 219 25.75 19.32 35.73
CA GLU A 219 25.65 18.89 37.13
C GLU A 219 26.84 19.41 37.96
N GLU A 220 28.07 19.27 37.44
CA GLU A 220 29.27 19.77 38.11
C GLU A 220 29.26 21.30 38.25
N ASP A 221 28.79 22.02 37.23
CA ASP A 221 28.67 23.48 37.30
C ASP A 221 27.60 23.91 38.31
N ARG A 222 26.46 23.19 38.37
CA ARG A 222 25.45 23.41 39.41
C ARG A 222 26.03 23.18 40.81
N ARG A 223 26.73 22.06 41.03
CA ARG A 223 27.36 21.74 42.31
C ARG A 223 28.40 22.80 42.71
N LYS A 224 29.24 23.25 41.78
CA LYS A 224 30.22 24.32 42.04
C LYS A 224 29.55 25.65 42.41
N ARG A 225 28.43 26.00 41.76
CA ARG A 225 27.66 27.22 42.09
C ARG A 225 27.01 27.12 43.48
N GLU A 226 26.44 25.96 43.82
CA GLU A 226 25.85 25.69 45.14
C GLU A 226 26.91 25.73 46.24
N GLU A 227 28.07 25.11 46.03
CA GLU A 227 29.20 25.16 46.97
C GLU A 227 29.73 26.60 47.14
N ALA A 228 29.85 27.37 46.06
CA ALA A 228 30.26 28.77 46.11
C ALA A 228 29.24 29.66 46.83
N ALA A 229 27.94 29.44 46.58
CA ALA A 229 26.86 30.15 47.27
C ALA A 229 26.84 29.80 48.77
N ALA A 230 26.99 28.52 49.14
CA ALA A 230 27.07 28.09 50.53
C ALA A 230 28.31 28.65 51.25
N ALA A 231 29.45 28.72 50.56
CA ALA A 231 30.66 29.35 51.09
C ALA A 231 30.50 30.88 51.25
N ALA A 232 29.77 31.54 50.35
CA ALA A 232 29.44 32.96 50.45
C ALA A 232 28.48 33.23 51.63
N ILE A 233 27.44 32.41 51.81
CA ILE A 233 26.51 32.51 52.95
C ILE A 233 27.26 32.35 54.27
N LYS A 234 28.13 31.34 54.41
CA LYS A 234 28.96 31.18 55.63
C LYS A 234 29.85 32.38 55.94
N LYS A 235 30.37 33.08 54.92
CA LYS A 235 31.16 34.32 55.12
C LYS A 235 30.28 35.48 55.56
N VAL A 236 29.06 35.58 55.05
CA VAL A 236 28.10 36.60 55.47
C VAL A 236 27.63 36.33 56.91
N ASP A 237 27.29 35.10 57.25
CA ASP A 237 26.87 34.73 58.61
C ASP A 237 27.99 34.97 59.65
N ALA A 238 29.25 34.64 59.33
CA ALA A 238 30.40 34.95 60.19
C ALA A 238 30.60 36.47 60.38
N ALA A 239 30.35 37.27 59.35
CA ALA A 239 30.43 38.74 59.44
C ALA A 239 29.25 39.35 60.22
N VAL A 240 28.07 38.71 60.20
CA VAL A 240 26.90 39.11 61.00
C VAL A 240 27.09 38.72 62.48
N GLU A 241 27.73 37.59 62.78
CA GLU A 241 28.05 37.16 64.15
C GLU A 241 29.13 38.06 64.80
N GLU A 242 30.05 38.62 64.01
CA GLU A 242 31.03 39.63 64.45
C GLU A 242 30.38 41.01 64.70
N PHE A 243 29.15 41.22 64.22
CA PHE A 243 28.38 42.47 64.34
C PHE A 243 27.14 42.36 65.23
N ALA A 244 27.07 41.41 66.17
CA ALA A 244 25.98 41.35 67.15
C ALA A 244 26.12 42.44 68.24
N PRO A 245 25.26 43.48 68.28
CA PRO A 245 25.24 44.46 69.37
C PRO A 245 24.21 44.05 70.45
N PRO A 246 24.33 44.57 71.68
CA PRO A 246 23.48 44.16 72.80
C PRO A 246 22.06 44.72 72.68
N THR A 247 21.13 43.94 73.24
CA THR A 247 19.71 44.22 73.45
C THR A 247 19.49 45.51 74.26
N VAL A 248 18.73 46.47 73.74
CA VAL A 248 17.99 47.50 74.51
C VAL A 248 16.68 47.85 73.78
N VAL A 249 15.68 48.21 74.58
CA VAL A 249 14.24 48.04 74.45
C VAL A 249 13.53 49.34 74.01
N GLU A 250 12.53 49.23 73.12
CA GLU A 250 11.23 49.98 73.03
C GLU A 250 11.19 51.53 72.81
N PRO A 251 10.02 52.16 72.48
CA PRO A 251 8.90 51.74 71.60
C PRO A 251 8.24 52.88 70.74
N VAL A 252 7.24 52.47 69.91
CA VAL A 252 6.06 53.19 69.34
C VAL A 252 6.23 54.21 68.19
N TYR A 253 5.62 53.92 67.01
CA TYR A 253 4.39 54.53 66.45
C TYR A 253 4.06 53.97 65.04
N GLU A 254 2.85 53.42 64.86
CA GLU A 254 2.18 53.07 63.58
C GLU A 254 1.65 54.35 62.86
N PRO A 255 1.02 54.36 61.66
CA PRO A 255 0.60 53.28 60.74
C PRO A 255 0.94 53.56 59.26
N THR A 256 0.75 52.58 58.36
CA THR A 256 -0.12 52.69 57.16
C THR A 256 0.06 51.48 56.21
N GLU A 257 -1.08 50.87 55.88
CA GLU A 257 -1.25 49.78 54.94
C GLU A 257 -1.04 50.22 53.48
N THR A 258 -0.38 49.39 52.67
CA THR A 258 -0.73 49.14 51.25
C THR A 258 -0.06 47.83 50.78
N PRO A 259 -0.80 46.84 50.26
CA PRO A 259 -0.22 45.66 49.61
C PRO A 259 -0.20 45.84 48.08
N SER A 260 0.98 45.78 47.46
CA SER A 260 1.10 45.71 46.00
C SER A 260 1.24 44.26 45.53
N GLU A 261 0.20 43.86 44.81
CA GLU A 261 -0.01 42.73 43.90
C GLU A 261 1.20 41.87 43.49
N VAL A 262 1.03 40.57 43.72
CA VAL A 262 1.79 39.49 43.07
C VAL A 262 1.17 39.26 41.68
N SER A 263 1.91 39.54 40.62
CA SER A 263 1.55 39.12 39.25
C SER A 263 1.90 37.64 39.03
N PRO A 264 1.04 36.80 38.43
CA PRO A 264 1.35 35.41 38.18
C PRO A 264 2.23 35.25 36.93
N VAL A 265 3.25 34.39 37.07
CA VAL A 265 4.15 33.93 36.01
C VAL A 265 3.34 33.14 34.97
N LYS A 266 3.31 33.59 33.71
CA LYS A 266 2.75 32.82 32.58
C LYS A 266 3.76 31.77 32.11
N GLU A 267 3.32 30.52 32.02
CA GLU A 267 4.10 29.41 31.45
C GLU A 267 4.38 29.63 29.94
N PRO A 268 5.56 29.24 29.43
CA PRO A 268 5.91 29.42 28.02
C PRO A 268 5.20 28.37 27.12
N LEU A 269 4.51 28.84 26.08
CA LEU A 269 3.96 27.98 25.02
C LEU A 269 5.03 27.66 23.96
N TYR A 270 5.03 26.41 23.46
CA TYR A 270 5.89 25.93 22.39
C TYR A 270 5.05 25.46 21.20
N SER A 271 5.47 25.76 19.97
CA SER A 271 4.78 25.35 18.74
C SER A 271 5.73 24.57 17.80
N VAL A 272 5.16 23.62 17.05
CA VAL A 272 5.87 22.79 16.06
C VAL A 272 4.97 22.59 14.83
N SER A 273 5.54 22.66 13.63
CA SER A 273 4.84 22.41 12.36
C SER A 273 5.34 21.13 11.68
N PHE A 274 4.41 20.32 11.19
CA PHE A 274 4.74 19.06 10.50
C PHE A 274 3.66 18.70 9.48
N LYS A 275 4.05 17.94 8.44
CA LYS A 275 3.15 17.50 7.37
C LYS A 275 2.83 16.01 7.53
N VAL A 276 1.55 15.67 7.60
CA VAL A 276 1.07 14.28 7.71
C VAL A 276 0.38 13.86 6.42
N THR A 277 0.68 12.66 5.93
CA THR A 277 -0.02 12.03 4.80
C THR A 277 -0.52 10.66 5.24
N ALA A 278 -1.84 10.46 5.23
CA ALA A 278 -2.47 9.21 5.65
C ALA A 278 -3.82 9.04 4.94
N THR A 279 -4.48 7.91 5.19
CA THR A 279 -5.83 7.65 4.67
C THR A 279 -6.86 8.58 5.34
N LYS A 280 -8.00 8.80 4.67
CA LYS A 280 -9.04 9.74 5.13
C LYS A 280 -9.52 9.49 6.56
N ASP A 281 -9.62 8.23 6.96
CA ASP A 281 -10.07 7.85 8.30
C ASP A 281 -9.01 8.13 9.38
N MET A 282 -7.72 7.94 9.05
CA MET A 282 -6.61 8.28 9.95
C MET A 282 -6.46 9.80 10.14
N ILE A 283 -6.68 10.60 9.09
CA ILE A 283 -6.65 12.07 9.20
C ILE A 283 -7.80 12.59 10.08
N LYS A 284 -8.98 11.96 10.02
CA LYS A 284 -10.09 12.28 10.93
C LYS A 284 -9.76 11.93 12.38
N ALA A 285 -9.18 10.75 12.62
CA ALA A 285 -8.77 10.34 13.96
C ALA A 285 -7.71 11.29 14.55
N LEU A 286 -6.74 11.72 13.74
CA LEU A 286 -5.72 12.68 14.17
C LEU A 286 -6.32 14.05 14.54
N LYS A 287 -7.26 14.56 13.73
CA LYS A 287 -7.95 15.82 14.02
C LYS A 287 -8.74 15.74 15.33
N GLN A 288 -9.42 14.62 15.56
CA GLN A 288 -10.17 14.39 16.80
C GLN A 288 -9.25 14.35 18.02
N PHE A 289 -8.12 13.64 17.92
CA PHE A 289 -7.09 13.60 18.96
C PHE A 289 -6.56 15.00 19.34
N LEU A 290 -6.25 15.84 18.34
CA LEU A 290 -5.76 17.20 18.60
C LEU A 290 -6.82 18.08 19.28
N THR A 291 -8.09 17.91 18.92
CA THR A 291 -9.21 18.67 19.50
C THR A 291 -9.49 18.23 20.94
N GLU A 292 -9.50 16.92 21.22
CA GLU A 292 -9.72 16.37 22.57
C GLU A 292 -8.54 16.67 23.50
N GLY A 293 -7.31 16.73 22.95
CA GLY A 293 -6.10 17.09 23.69
C GLY A 293 -5.92 18.58 23.96
N GLY A 294 -6.82 19.44 23.46
CA GLY A 294 -6.75 20.90 23.66
C GLY A 294 -5.57 21.57 22.95
N TYR A 295 -5.07 20.97 21.87
CA TYR A 295 -3.98 21.53 21.07
C TYR A 295 -4.52 22.53 20.06
N ASP A 296 -3.85 23.67 19.91
CA ASP A 296 -4.09 24.59 18.80
C ASP A 296 -3.35 24.10 17.55
N PHE A 297 -4.08 23.93 16.43
CA PHE A 297 -3.52 23.46 15.14
C PHE A 297 -4.09 24.26 13.95
N GLU A 298 -3.28 24.41 12.90
CA GLU A 298 -3.59 25.09 11.63
C GLU A 298 -3.63 24.10 10.46
#